data_AF-A0A520BWD5-F1
#
_entry.id   AF-A0A520BWD5-F1
#
_cell.length_a   1.000
_cell.length_b   1.000
_cell.length_c   1.000
_cell.angle_alpha   90.00
_cell.angle_beta   90.00
_cell.angle_gamma   90.00
#
_symmetry.space_group_name_H-M   'P 1'
#
loop_
_entity.id
_entity.type
_entity.pdbx_description
1 polymer ?
#
loop_
_entity_poly.entity_id
_entity_poly.type
_entity_poly.pdbx_seq_one_letter_code
_entity_poly.pdbx_strand_id
1 'polypeptide(L)'
;MKKIKTLIILFFSCLAILFAYELFTVFDPIYDSAEIKQRIGGTLVCKAEFVPDIHSSPNVVSYLYKHNEGTIDLGYGFYTEREWPKNEQILKIGNWLVLKTGGEFESDKLIIGNIHLPKWNEYELTPENIEKEELWRTANISSLISYCCAQVYITNIKNGIIEVSYKYRTDEKQTEKYAFNKIYYKIDDKTGMPIMIKIR
;
A
#
# COMPACT_ATOMS: atom_id res chain seq x y z
N MET A 1 41.91 10.08 45.52
CA MET A 1 40.43 10.18 45.51
C MET A 1 39.86 11.19 44.49
N LYS A 2 40.31 12.46 44.42
CA LYS A 2 39.78 13.44 43.44
C LYS A 2 39.88 12.99 41.97
N LYS A 3 41.05 12.46 41.55
CA LYS A 3 41.26 11.96 40.17
C LYS A 3 40.31 10.81 39.78
N ILE A 4 39.99 9.92 40.72
CA ILE A 4 39.05 8.80 40.50
C ILE A 4 37.63 9.33 40.33
N LYS A 5 37.20 10.31 41.13
CA LYS A 5 35.90 10.97 40.97
C LYS A 5 35.76 11.68 39.62
N THR A 6 36.80 12.39 39.17
CA THR A 6 36.81 13.05 37.86
C THR A 6 36.70 12.03 36.72
N LEU A 7 37.42 10.91 36.80
CA LEU A 7 37.36 9.84 35.79
C LEU A 7 35.96 9.22 35.69
N ILE A 8 35.32 8.98 36.85
CA ILE A 8 33.95 8.44 36.92
C ILE A 8 32.94 9.40 36.28
N ILE A 9 33.03 10.69 36.58
CA ILE A 9 32.14 11.71 35.99
C ILE A 9 32.31 11.77 34.47
N LEU A 10 33.55 11.72 33.98
CA LEU A 10 33.85 11.72 32.55
C LEU A 10 33.30 10.48 31.85
N PHE A 11 33.42 9.31 32.48
CA PHE A 11 32.85 8.06 31.99
C PHE A 11 31.32 8.13 31.88
N PHE A 12 30.63 8.55 32.94
CA PHE A 12 29.16 8.69 32.91
C PHE A 12 28.68 9.76 31.95
N SER A 13 29.42 10.87 31.80
CA SER A 13 29.11 11.92 30.82
C SER A 13 29.25 11.39 29.39
N CYS A 14 30.30 10.62 29.11
CA CYS A 14 30.49 9.96 27.81
C CYS A 14 29.38 8.95 27.52
N LEU A 15 29.01 8.14 28.52
CA LEU A 15 27.90 7.18 28.41
C LEU A 15 26.57 7.88 28.12
N ALA A 16 26.29 9.01 28.78
CA ALA A 16 25.07 9.79 28.55
C ALA A 16 25.03 10.40 27.14
N ILE A 17 26.17 10.85 26.61
CA ILE A 17 26.27 11.37 25.24
C ILE A 17 26.03 10.26 24.22
N LEU A 18 26.64 9.08 24.39
CA LEU A 18 26.42 7.93 23.51
C LEU A 18 24.96 7.48 23.53
N PHE A 19 24.36 7.41 24.73
CA PHE A 19 22.95 7.06 24.87
C PHE A 19 22.02 8.08 24.22
N ALA A 20 22.29 9.38 24.38
CA ALA A 20 21.53 10.42 23.70
C ALA A 20 21.66 10.31 22.17
N TYR A 21 22.86 10.05 21.65
CA TYR A 21 23.10 9.87 20.22
C TYR A 21 22.34 8.67 19.63
N GLU A 22 22.36 7.53 20.33
CA GLU A 22 21.57 6.36 19.92
C GLU A 22 20.06 6.67 19.93
N LEU A 23 19.56 7.34 20.97
CA LEU A 23 18.16 7.77 21.01
C LEU A 23 17.77 8.69 19.84
N PHE A 24 18.65 9.59 19.39
CA PHE A 24 18.34 10.46 18.25
C PHE A 24 18.36 9.72 16.91
N THR A 25 19.22 8.71 16.75
CA THR A 25 19.40 7.99 15.47
C THR A 25 18.44 6.81 15.29
N VAL A 26 17.91 6.24 16.38
CA VAL A 26 16.95 5.12 16.33
C VAL A 26 15.62 5.52 15.65
N PHE A 27 15.28 6.80 15.59
CA PHE A 27 14.06 7.31 14.95
C PHE A 27 14.27 7.86 13.53
N ASP A 28 15.49 7.79 13.00
CA ASP A 28 15.75 8.26 11.63
C ASP A 28 15.02 7.38 10.61
N PRO A 29 14.42 7.97 9.55
CA PRO A 29 13.80 7.18 8.50
C PRO A 29 14.80 6.26 7.81
N ILE A 30 14.42 5.01 7.59
CA ILE A 30 15.19 4.05 6.79
C ILE A 30 14.70 4.14 5.36
N TYR A 31 15.63 4.26 4.41
CA TYR A 31 15.32 4.34 2.99
C TYR A 31 15.72 3.06 2.27
N ASP A 32 14.88 2.64 1.34
CA ASP A 32 15.13 1.51 0.46
C ASP A 32 14.70 1.87 -0.98
N SER A 33 15.25 1.19 -1.97
CA SER A 33 14.90 1.45 -3.37
C SER A 33 15.02 0.21 -4.22
N ALA A 34 14.25 0.18 -5.30
CA ALA A 34 14.36 -0.84 -6.33
C ALA A 34 14.17 -0.21 -7.72
N GLU A 35 14.94 -0.71 -8.68
CA GLU A 35 14.70 -0.47 -10.10
C GLU A 35 14.21 -1.76 -10.74
N ILE A 36 12.95 -1.76 -11.16
CA ILE A 36 12.26 -2.95 -11.63
C ILE A 36 12.01 -2.80 -13.13
N LYS A 37 12.72 -3.61 -13.94
CA LYS A 37 12.47 -3.70 -15.38
C LYS A 37 11.03 -4.17 -15.63
N GLN A 38 10.31 -3.42 -16.45
CA GLN A 38 8.89 -3.67 -16.71
C GLN A 38 8.71 -4.55 -17.94
N ARG A 39 7.79 -5.53 -17.86
CA ARG A 39 7.45 -6.40 -19.00
C ARG A 39 6.89 -5.63 -20.19
N ILE A 40 6.24 -4.50 -19.93
CA ILE A 40 5.71 -3.59 -20.97
C ILE A 40 6.78 -2.68 -21.58
N GLY A 41 8.05 -2.83 -21.18
CA GLY A 41 9.15 -1.94 -21.51
C GLY A 41 9.33 -0.82 -20.48
N GLY A 42 10.52 -0.23 -20.45
CA GLY A 42 10.90 0.77 -19.45
C GLY A 42 11.26 0.19 -18.09
N THR A 43 11.41 1.08 -17.10
CA THR A 43 11.84 0.77 -15.75
C THR A 43 10.95 1.49 -14.75
N LEU A 44 10.41 0.75 -13.78
CA LEU A 44 9.73 1.31 -12.61
C LEU A 44 10.78 1.53 -11.52
N VAL A 45 10.99 2.78 -11.14
CA VAL A 45 11.89 3.18 -10.06
C VAL A 45 11.05 3.43 -8.83
N CYS A 46 11.34 2.69 -7.77
CA CYS A 46 10.60 2.74 -6.52
C CYS A 46 11.52 3.20 -5.39
N LYS A 47 11.02 4.09 -4.53
CA LYS A 47 11.72 4.50 -3.30
C LYS A 47 10.79 4.34 -2.12
N ALA A 48 11.20 3.56 -1.15
CA ALA A 48 10.48 3.30 0.07
C ALA A 48 11.07 4.13 1.22
N GLU A 49 10.19 4.65 2.06
CA GLU A 49 10.52 5.35 3.29
C GLU A 49 9.87 4.63 4.48
N PHE A 50 10.68 4.30 5.48
CA PHE A 50 10.29 3.60 6.69
C PHE A 50 10.49 4.50 7.90
N VAL A 51 9.46 4.71 8.72
CA VAL A 51 9.56 5.47 9.97
C VAL A 51 9.54 4.48 11.14
N PRO A 52 10.65 4.32 11.89
CA PRO A 52 10.78 3.28 12.92
C PRO A 52 9.82 3.36 14.11
N ASP A 53 9.22 4.52 14.38
CA ASP A 53 8.36 4.78 15.55
C ASP A 53 6.89 4.35 15.35
N ILE A 54 6.52 3.99 14.11
CA ILE A 54 5.21 3.40 13.80
C ILE A 54 5.46 1.90 13.65
N HIS A 55 4.74 1.07 14.42
CA HIS A 55 4.88 -0.38 14.41
C HIS A 55 5.05 -0.96 12.98
N SER A 56 6.29 -1.35 12.67
CA SER A 56 6.69 -2.47 11.79
C SER A 56 6.11 -2.57 10.37
N SER A 57 6.24 -1.56 9.51
CA SER A 57 6.42 -1.76 8.04
C SER A 57 6.75 -0.48 7.27
N PRO A 58 7.37 -0.57 6.07
CA PRO A 58 7.60 0.59 5.21
C PRO A 58 6.29 1.30 4.87
N ASN A 59 6.18 2.55 5.31
CA ASN A 59 4.91 3.28 5.33
C ASN A 59 4.50 3.73 3.94
N VAL A 60 5.45 4.18 3.12
CA VAL A 60 5.16 4.81 1.83
C VAL A 60 6.19 4.38 0.80
N VAL A 61 5.73 3.98 -0.38
CA VAL A 61 6.56 3.69 -1.55
C VAL A 61 6.16 4.65 -2.65
N SER A 62 7.11 5.45 -3.15
CA SER A 62 6.91 6.33 -4.30
C SER A 62 7.29 5.60 -5.60
N TYR A 63 6.55 5.89 -6.67
CA TYR A 63 6.64 5.18 -7.94
C TYR A 63 6.89 6.14 -9.09
N LEU A 64 7.98 5.90 -9.82
CA LEU A 64 8.37 6.68 -10.99
C LEU A 64 8.59 5.73 -12.17
N TYR A 65 7.80 5.86 -13.23
CA TYR A 65 7.94 5.04 -14.43
C TYR A 65 8.75 5.76 -15.51
N LYS A 66 9.94 5.23 -15.81
CA LYS A 66 10.81 5.68 -16.88
C LYS A 66 10.55 4.85 -18.14
N HIS A 67 10.11 5.49 -19.22
CA HIS A 67 9.91 4.86 -20.53
C HIS A 67 10.65 5.64 -21.62
N ASN A 68 10.58 5.16 -22.86
CA ASN A 68 11.40 5.70 -23.96
C ASN A 68 11.11 7.18 -24.27
N GLU A 69 9.90 7.65 -23.99
CA GLU A 69 9.44 9.00 -24.35
C GLU A 69 9.49 9.97 -23.16
N GLY A 70 9.83 9.49 -21.96
CA GLY A 70 9.87 10.34 -20.77
C GLY A 70 9.77 9.59 -19.46
N THR A 71 9.42 10.34 -18.43
CA THR A 71 9.25 9.85 -17.06
C THR A 71 7.89 10.28 -16.54
N ILE A 72 7.19 9.36 -15.87
CA ILE A 72 5.87 9.58 -15.31
C ILE A 72 5.94 9.34 -13.81
N ASP A 73 5.54 10.32 -13.03
CA ASP A 73 5.28 10.16 -11.61
C ASP A 73 3.91 9.47 -11.44
N LEU A 74 3.93 8.29 -10.83
CA LEU A 74 2.73 7.48 -10.60
C LEU A 74 2.14 7.72 -9.20
N GLY A 75 2.80 8.51 -8.35
CA GLY A 75 2.39 8.73 -6.97
C GLY A 75 2.95 7.67 -6.03
N TYR A 76 2.13 7.25 -5.06
CA TYR A 76 2.59 6.47 -3.92
C TYR A 76 1.67 5.30 -3.55
N GLY A 77 2.23 4.36 -2.80
CA GLY A 77 1.57 3.21 -2.19
C GLY A 77 1.86 3.10 -0.72
N PHE A 78 0.96 2.46 0.02
CA PHE A 78 1.11 2.23 1.46
C PHE A 78 1.16 0.74 1.79
N TYR A 79 2.12 0.37 2.63
CA TYR A 79 2.34 -1.02 3.04
C TYR A 79 2.33 -1.12 4.56
N THR A 80 1.15 -0.98 5.16
CA THR A 80 0.97 -1.18 6.60
C THR A 80 1.05 -2.66 6.95
N GLU A 81 1.89 -3.01 7.91
CA GLU A 81 2.08 -4.38 8.44
C GLU A 81 2.44 -5.46 7.41
N ARG A 82 2.96 -5.05 6.24
CA ARG A 82 3.40 -5.96 5.19
C ARG A 82 4.63 -5.43 4.47
N GLU A 83 5.42 -6.34 3.94
CA GLU A 83 6.57 -6.00 3.12
C GLU A 83 6.14 -5.52 1.73
N TRP A 84 6.78 -4.45 1.25
CA TRP A 84 6.62 -3.98 -0.12
C TRP A 84 7.26 -4.98 -1.13
N PRO A 85 6.50 -5.49 -2.12
CA PRO A 85 7.04 -6.42 -3.12
C PRO A 85 7.98 -5.73 -4.12
N LYS A 86 9.27 -6.06 -4.09
CA LYS A 86 10.28 -5.52 -5.02
C LYS A 86 10.24 -6.11 -6.44
N ASN A 87 9.08 -6.57 -6.90
CA ASN A 87 8.88 -7.18 -8.22
C ASN A 87 7.58 -6.71 -8.92
N GLU A 88 7.01 -5.59 -8.48
CA GLU A 88 5.80 -5.03 -9.05
C GLU A 88 5.90 -4.75 -10.55
N GLN A 89 4.79 -4.98 -11.25
CA GLN A 89 4.68 -4.83 -12.69
C GLN A 89 3.47 -3.98 -13.05
N ILE A 90 3.70 -3.00 -13.90
CA ILE A 90 2.65 -2.27 -14.61
C ILE A 90 2.06 -3.21 -15.65
N LEU A 91 0.76 -3.40 -15.57
CA LEU A 91 -0.02 -4.21 -16.51
C LEU A 91 -0.57 -3.31 -17.61
N LYS A 92 -0.47 -3.75 -18.86
CA LYS A 92 -1.13 -3.09 -19.99
C LYS A 92 -2.45 -3.80 -20.31
N ILE A 93 -3.55 -3.05 -20.25
CA ILE A 93 -4.91 -3.52 -20.46
C ILE A 93 -5.57 -2.60 -21.48
N GLY A 94 -5.58 -3.01 -22.75
CA GLY A 94 -5.95 -2.12 -23.85
C GLY A 94 -5.04 -0.89 -23.89
N ASN A 95 -5.64 0.28 -23.76
CA ASN A 95 -4.94 1.58 -23.71
C ASN A 95 -4.55 2.02 -22.29
N TRP A 96 -4.93 1.25 -21.26
CA TRP A 96 -4.69 1.56 -19.86
C TRP A 96 -3.44 0.86 -19.34
N LEU A 97 -2.67 1.59 -18.56
CA LEU A 97 -1.59 1.09 -17.72
C LEU A 97 -2.10 1.04 -16.29
N VAL A 98 -1.88 -0.10 -15.63
CA VAL A 98 -2.41 -0.39 -14.31
C VAL A 98 -1.28 -0.87 -13.42
N LEU A 99 -0.97 -0.11 -12.39
CA LEU A 99 -0.07 -0.51 -11.32
C LEU A 99 -0.92 -0.89 -10.10
N LYS A 100 -0.84 -2.16 -9.70
CA LYS A 100 -1.26 -2.56 -8.35
C LYS A 100 -0.20 -2.10 -7.37
N THR A 101 -0.65 -1.48 -6.29
CA THR A 101 0.16 -1.07 -5.16
C THR A 101 -0.61 -1.35 -3.87
N GLY A 102 0.04 -1.19 -2.73
CA GLY A 102 -0.64 -1.14 -1.46
C GLY A 102 -1.44 0.14 -1.22
N GLY A 103 -2.56 0.02 -0.52
CA GLY A 103 -3.39 1.11 -0.01
C GLY A 103 -3.32 1.22 1.51
N GLU A 104 -4.05 2.19 2.06
CA GLU A 104 -4.14 2.41 3.51
C GLU A 104 -4.92 1.28 4.20
N PHE A 105 -4.68 1.07 5.50
CA PHE A 105 -5.48 0.19 6.38
C PHE A 105 -5.80 -1.20 5.82
N GLU A 106 -4.78 -2.04 5.62
CA GLU A 106 -4.93 -3.42 5.13
C GLU A 106 -5.69 -3.54 3.80
N SER A 107 -5.51 -2.56 2.91
CA SER A 107 -6.13 -2.53 1.58
C SER A 107 -5.12 -2.52 0.43
N ASP A 108 -5.58 -2.77 -0.79
CA ASP A 108 -4.83 -2.56 -2.02
C ASP A 108 -5.38 -1.37 -2.81
N LYS A 109 -4.50 -0.73 -3.58
CA LYS A 109 -4.83 0.41 -4.45
C LYS A 109 -4.38 0.13 -5.88
N LEU A 110 -5.10 0.70 -6.83
CA LEU A 110 -4.75 0.71 -8.24
C LEU A 110 -4.39 2.13 -8.66
N ILE A 111 -3.25 2.30 -9.31
CA ILE A 111 -2.89 3.52 -10.03
C ILE A 111 -3.08 3.21 -11.52
N ILE A 112 -4.02 3.91 -12.16
CA ILE A 112 -4.47 3.64 -13.51
C ILE A 112 -4.35 4.89 -14.37
N GLY A 113 -3.73 4.76 -15.53
CA GLY A 113 -3.62 5.88 -16.46
C GLY A 113 -3.37 5.44 -17.88
N ASN A 114 -3.34 6.42 -18.77
CA ASN A 114 -3.01 6.22 -20.17
C ASN A 114 -1.86 7.14 -20.51
N ILE A 115 -0.81 6.61 -21.13
CA ILE A 115 0.42 7.34 -21.45
C ILE A 115 0.17 8.57 -22.33
N HIS A 116 -0.92 8.56 -23.10
CA HIS A 116 -1.33 9.65 -23.97
C HIS A 116 -2.32 10.63 -23.30
N LEU A 117 -2.73 10.38 -22.06
CA LEU A 117 -3.62 11.24 -21.29
C LEU A 117 -2.88 11.84 -20.09
N PRO A 118 -3.14 13.12 -19.74
CA PRO A 118 -2.42 13.78 -18.66
C PRO A 118 -2.86 13.34 -17.26
N LYS A 119 -3.97 12.59 -17.14
CA LYS A 119 -4.54 12.21 -15.84
C LYS A 119 -4.33 10.73 -15.56
N TRP A 120 -3.71 10.46 -14.42
CA TRP A 120 -3.70 9.19 -13.74
C TRP A 120 -4.73 9.23 -12.61
N ASN A 121 -5.44 8.13 -12.43
CA ASN A 121 -6.47 7.98 -11.43
C ASN A 121 -5.99 6.96 -10.41
N GLU A 122 -6.27 7.25 -9.14
CA GLU A 122 -6.09 6.29 -8.07
C GLU A 122 -7.45 5.68 -7.72
N TYR A 123 -7.47 4.38 -7.52
CA TYR A 123 -8.65 3.65 -7.07
C TYR A 123 -8.28 2.78 -5.88
N GLU A 124 -8.72 3.21 -4.70
CA GLU A 124 -8.45 2.51 -3.45
C GLU A 124 -9.59 1.56 -3.12
N LEU A 125 -9.25 0.29 -2.94
CA LEU A 125 -10.21 -0.76 -2.61
C LEU A 125 -10.36 -0.82 -1.09
N THR A 126 -10.96 0.20 -0.50
CA THR A 126 -11.26 0.18 0.94
C THR A 126 -12.62 -0.49 1.22
N PRO A 127 -12.84 -0.99 2.45
CA PRO A 127 -14.17 -1.37 2.92
C PRO A 127 -15.25 -0.32 2.59
N GLU A 128 -14.98 0.96 2.86
CA GLU A 128 -15.94 2.06 2.69
C GLU A 128 -16.33 2.27 1.24
N ASN A 129 -15.38 2.10 0.32
CA ASN A 129 -15.65 2.23 -1.10
C ASN A 129 -16.44 1.03 -1.62
N ILE A 130 -16.05 -0.20 -1.23
CA ILE A 130 -16.74 -1.43 -1.61
C ILE A 130 -18.21 -1.43 -1.15
N GLU A 131 -18.46 -1.14 0.12
CA GLU A 131 -19.79 -1.29 0.69
C GLU A 131 -20.78 -0.22 0.22
N LYS A 132 -20.29 0.91 -0.31
CA LYS A 132 -21.11 1.96 -0.93
C LYS A 132 -21.61 1.58 -2.33
N GLU A 133 -20.98 0.61 -2.99
CA GLU A 133 -21.36 0.22 -4.34
C GLU A 133 -22.73 -0.43 -4.40
N GLU A 134 -23.44 -0.17 -5.50
CA GLU A 134 -24.82 -0.60 -5.70
C GLU A 134 -24.98 -2.13 -5.63
N LEU A 135 -24.02 -2.88 -6.21
CA LEU A 135 -24.05 -4.34 -6.18
C LEU A 135 -23.92 -4.90 -4.76
N TRP A 136 -23.08 -4.29 -3.92
CA TRP A 136 -22.95 -4.69 -2.51
C TRP A 136 -24.26 -4.43 -1.75
N ARG A 137 -24.80 -3.23 -1.90
CA ARG A 137 -26.05 -2.83 -1.24
C ARG A 137 -27.23 -3.68 -1.67
N THR A 138 -27.32 -4.02 -2.95
CA THR A 138 -28.41 -4.85 -3.51
C THR A 138 -28.30 -6.31 -3.09
N ALA A 139 -27.07 -6.81 -2.86
CA ALA A 139 -26.86 -8.15 -2.31
C ALA A 139 -27.25 -8.27 -0.82
N ASN A 140 -27.56 -7.15 -0.15
CA ASN A 140 -27.98 -7.07 1.24
C ASN A 140 -27.01 -7.81 2.19
N ILE A 141 -25.71 -7.65 1.94
CA ILE A 141 -24.65 -8.26 2.73
C ILE A 141 -24.54 -7.51 4.07
N SER A 142 -24.71 -8.23 5.18
CA SER A 142 -24.56 -7.66 6.52
C SER A 142 -23.09 -7.70 6.95
N SER A 143 -22.44 -6.54 6.95
CA SER A 143 -21.08 -6.32 7.43
C SER A 143 -21.07 -5.28 8.55
N LEU A 144 -20.06 -5.38 9.43
CA LEU A 144 -19.83 -4.43 10.52
C LEU A 144 -18.62 -3.55 10.19
N ILE A 145 -18.79 -2.64 9.22
CA ILE A 145 -17.69 -1.85 8.65
C ILE A 145 -16.91 -1.02 9.68
N SER A 146 -17.58 -0.51 10.72
CA SER A 146 -16.96 0.30 11.77
C SER A 146 -16.12 -0.51 12.77
N TYR A 147 -16.03 -1.83 12.59
CA TYR A 147 -15.29 -2.71 13.47
C TYR A 147 -14.05 -3.28 12.76
N CYS A 148 -12.94 -3.34 13.51
CA CYS A 148 -11.76 -4.07 13.08
C CYS A 148 -12.08 -5.57 12.85
N CYS A 149 -11.34 -6.30 12.01
CA CYS A 149 -10.24 -5.87 11.14
C CYS A 149 -10.53 -6.29 9.70
N ALA A 150 -11.10 -5.35 8.94
CA ALA A 150 -11.47 -5.56 7.56
C ALA A 150 -10.22 -5.55 6.67
N GLN A 151 -10.13 -6.49 5.72
CA GLN A 151 -8.97 -6.63 4.84
C GLN A 151 -9.42 -6.74 3.40
N VAL A 152 -8.83 -5.95 2.51
CA VAL A 152 -9.21 -5.91 1.10
C VAL A 152 -7.99 -6.04 0.21
N TYR A 153 -7.78 -7.23 -0.37
CA TYR A 153 -6.59 -7.49 -1.17
C TYR A 153 -6.93 -7.94 -2.57
N ILE A 154 -6.23 -7.38 -3.56
CA ILE A 154 -6.26 -7.84 -4.94
C ILE A 154 -5.49 -9.15 -5.00
N THR A 155 -6.21 -10.22 -5.32
CA THR A 155 -5.64 -11.56 -5.45
C THR A 155 -5.13 -11.82 -6.87
N ASN A 156 -5.75 -11.21 -7.88
CA ASN A 156 -5.36 -11.38 -9.27
C ASN A 156 -5.85 -10.23 -10.16
N ILE A 157 -5.10 -9.94 -11.23
CA ILE A 157 -5.54 -9.06 -12.31
C ILE A 157 -5.25 -9.77 -13.63
N LYS A 158 -6.30 -10.06 -14.39
CA LYS A 158 -6.18 -10.75 -15.68
C LYS A 158 -7.22 -10.25 -16.68
N ASN A 159 -6.77 -9.88 -17.88
CA ASN A 159 -7.63 -9.45 -18.98
C ASN A 159 -8.64 -8.35 -18.59
N GLY A 160 -8.19 -7.35 -17.81
CA GLY A 160 -9.07 -6.26 -17.34
C GLY A 160 -10.00 -6.62 -16.19
N ILE A 161 -9.99 -7.87 -15.73
CA ILE A 161 -10.74 -8.31 -14.55
C ILE A 161 -9.81 -8.31 -13.33
N ILE A 162 -10.25 -7.66 -12.25
CA ILE A 162 -9.56 -7.58 -10.97
C ILE A 162 -10.35 -8.44 -9.98
N GLU A 163 -9.71 -9.45 -9.40
CA GLU A 163 -10.28 -10.29 -8.35
C GLU A 163 -9.79 -9.79 -6.98
N VAL A 164 -10.74 -9.44 -6.13
CA VAL A 164 -10.50 -8.86 -4.81
C VAL A 164 -11.06 -9.81 -3.76
N SER A 165 -10.24 -10.14 -2.76
CA SER A 165 -10.69 -10.83 -1.55
C SER A 165 -11.03 -9.80 -0.50
N TYR A 166 -12.26 -9.85 0.01
CA TYR A 166 -12.71 -8.97 1.08
C TYR A 166 -13.09 -9.78 2.32
N LYS A 167 -12.36 -9.56 3.41
CA LYS A 167 -12.66 -10.06 4.75
C LYS A 167 -13.35 -8.96 5.55
N TYR A 168 -14.48 -9.27 6.17
CA TYR A 168 -15.21 -8.32 7.02
C TYR A 168 -15.87 -9.04 8.19
N ARG A 169 -16.13 -8.27 9.25
CA ARG A 169 -16.73 -8.79 10.48
C ARG A 169 -18.25 -8.88 10.34
N THR A 170 -18.84 -9.92 10.95
CA THR A 170 -20.29 -10.18 10.87
C THR A 170 -21.01 -10.17 12.21
N ASP A 171 -20.27 -10.10 13.33
CA ASP A 171 -20.83 -10.20 14.67
C ASP A 171 -20.13 -9.26 15.65
N GLU A 172 -20.90 -8.41 16.33
CA GLU A 172 -20.37 -7.39 17.26
C GLU A 172 -19.77 -7.98 18.53
N LYS A 173 -20.20 -9.18 18.94
CA LYS A 173 -19.78 -9.81 20.20
C LYS A 173 -18.67 -10.81 19.98
N GLN A 174 -18.73 -11.56 18.88
CA GLN A 174 -17.71 -12.56 18.52
C GLN A 174 -16.67 -11.92 17.59
N THR A 175 -15.57 -11.41 18.17
CA THR A 175 -14.51 -10.66 17.45
C THR A 175 -13.83 -11.45 16.34
N GLU A 176 -13.81 -12.78 16.46
CA GLU A 176 -13.18 -13.68 15.49
C GLU A 176 -14.12 -14.13 14.35
N LYS A 177 -15.38 -13.68 14.36
CA LYS A 177 -16.38 -14.14 13.40
C LYS A 177 -16.39 -13.27 12.14
N TYR A 178 -15.61 -13.71 11.15
CA TYR A 178 -15.46 -13.07 9.86
C TYR A 178 -16.21 -13.81 8.74
N ALA A 179 -16.63 -13.06 7.74
CA ALA A 179 -17.03 -13.57 6.43
C ALA A 179 -16.02 -13.09 5.36
N PHE A 180 -16.02 -13.80 4.24
CA PHE A 180 -15.12 -13.57 3.12
C PHE A 180 -15.92 -13.58 1.83
N ASN A 181 -15.79 -12.52 1.04
CA ASN A 181 -16.37 -12.45 -0.29
C ASN A 181 -15.28 -12.28 -1.33
N LYS A 182 -15.52 -12.87 -2.50
CA LYS A 182 -14.75 -12.59 -3.71
C LYS A 182 -15.49 -11.57 -4.56
N ILE A 183 -14.88 -10.41 -4.74
CA ILE A 183 -15.43 -9.32 -5.52
C ILE A 183 -14.66 -9.24 -6.84
N TYR A 184 -15.39 -9.03 -7.93
CA TYR A 184 -14.82 -8.89 -9.26
C TYR A 184 -15.12 -7.50 -9.78
N TYR A 185 -14.06 -6.82 -10.19
CA TYR A 185 -14.14 -5.57 -10.93
C TYR A 185 -13.73 -5.77 -12.37
N LYS A 186 -14.27 -4.95 -13.26
CA LYS A 186 -13.79 -4.81 -14.63
C LYS A 186 -13.32 -3.38 -14.84
N ILE A 187 -12.15 -3.21 -15.43
CA ILE A 187 -11.68 -1.90 -15.88
C ILE A 187 -12.54 -1.47 -17.07
N ASP A 188 -13.16 -0.30 -16.93
CA ASP A 188 -13.92 0.31 -18.02
C ASP A 188 -12.98 0.79 -19.12
N ASP A 189 -13.19 0.34 -20.36
CA ASP A 189 -12.29 0.61 -21.48
C ASP A 189 -12.25 2.10 -21.86
N LYS A 190 -13.30 2.88 -21.53
CA LYS A 190 -13.41 4.30 -21.87
C LYS A 190 -12.77 5.22 -20.84
N THR A 191 -12.93 4.89 -19.56
CA THR A 191 -12.53 5.75 -18.44
C THR A 191 -11.32 5.23 -17.67
N GLY A 192 -11.00 3.94 -17.80
CA GLY A 192 -9.97 3.27 -17.02
C GLY A 192 -10.39 2.96 -15.58
N MET A 193 -11.59 3.38 -15.16
CA MET A 193 -12.04 3.16 -13.80
C MET A 193 -12.51 1.72 -13.58
N PRO A 194 -12.15 1.07 -12.47
CA PRO A 194 -12.74 -0.21 -12.09
C PRO A 194 -14.23 -0.05 -11.79
N ILE A 195 -15.06 -0.98 -12.29
CA ILE A 195 -16.49 -1.07 -12.00
C ILE A 195 -16.74 -2.45 -11.40
N MET A 196 -17.42 -2.53 -10.24
CA MET A 196 -17.81 -3.81 -9.68
C MET A 196 -18.81 -4.50 -10.60
N ILE A 197 -18.56 -5.77 -10.93
CA ILE A 197 -19.41 -6.56 -11.84
C ILE A 197 -20.00 -7.80 -11.19
N LYS A 198 -19.43 -8.28 -10.07
CA LYS A 198 -19.88 -9.51 -9.41
C LYS A 198 -19.35 -9.62 -7.98
N ILE A 199 -20.16 -10.18 -7.10
CA ILE A 199 -19.79 -10.63 -5.75
C ILE A 199 -20.07 -12.14 -5.68
N ARG A 200 -19.21 -12.90 -5.01
CA ARG A 200 -19.37 -14.34 -4.73
C ARG A 200 -19.01 -14.67 -3.30
#